data_AF-A0A1Q4R1E9-F1
#
_entry.id   AF-A0A1Q4R1E9-F1
#
_cell.length_a   1.000
_cell.length_b   1.000
_cell.length_c   1.000
_cell.angle_alpha   90.00
_cell.angle_beta   90.00
_cell.angle_gamma   90.00
#
_symmetry.space_group_name_H-M   'P 1'
#
loop_
_entity.id
_entity.type
_entity.pdbx_description
1 polymer ?
#
loop_
_entity_poly.entity_id
_entity_poly.type
_entity_poly.pdbx_seq_one_letter_code
_entity_poly.pdbx_strand_id
1 'polypeptide(L)'
;MSESQGKYEAAEPLFIDALQMTKELLGDRHPSVATSLHNLGTLYYQQSKYSQAQEFISQAVEILLPVVGEQHPNVQISLWYLDQIQQAILEQDS
;
A
#
# COMPACT_ATOMS: atom_id res chain seq x y z
N MET A 1 -2.37 -22.48 -8.37
CA MET A 1 -2.75 -21.09 -8.07
C MET A 1 -4.27 -21.03 -8.02
N SER A 2 -4.86 -20.46 -6.96
CA SER A 2 -6.30 -20.16 -6.96
C SER A 2 -6.59 -19.06 -7.98
N GLU A 3 -7.82 -18.98 -8.49
CA GLU A 3 -8.22 -17.91 -9.42
C GLU A 3 -8.00 -16.50 -8.84
N SER A 4 -8.04 -16.35 -7.52
CA SER A 4 -7.72 -15.09 -6.83
C SER A 4 -6.24 -14.73 -6.95
N GLN A 5 -5.36 -15.69 -6.70
CA GLN A 5 -3.91 -15.49 -6.77
C GLN A 5 -3.47 -15.06 -8.18
N GLY A 6 -4.00 -15.74 -9.21
CA GLY A 6 -3.75 -15.40 -10.62
C GLY A 6 -4.23 -14.01 -11.04
N LYS A 7 -5.31 -13.50 -10.44
CA LYS A 7 -5.81 -12.14 -10.70
C LYS A 7 -4.92 -11.07 -10.06
N TYR A 8 -4.36 -11.34 -8.89
CA TYR A 8 -3.46 -10.41 -8.21
C TYR A 8 -2.12 -10.27 -8.94
N GLU A 9 -1.58 -11.38 -9.45
CA GLU A 9 -0.34 -11.39 -10.24
C GLU A 9 -0.50 -10.63 -11.56
N ALA A 10 -1.69 -10.67 -12.17
CA ALA A 10 -2.01 -9.86 -13.34
C ALA A 10 -2.25 -8.38 -13.01
N ALA A 11 -2.70 -8.07 -11.78
CA ALA A 11 -2.98 -6.69 -11.35
C ALA A 11 -1.73 -5.93 -10.91
N GLU A 12 -0.74 -6.62 -10.33
CA GLU A 12 0.51 -6.05 -9.84
C GLU A 12 1.22 -5.13 -10.86
N PRO A 13 1.49 -5.56 -12.11
CA PRO A 13 2.15 -4.68 -13.10
C PRO A 13 1.31 -3.44 -13.44
N LEU A 14 -0.02 -3.57 -13.50
CA LEU A 14 -0.91 -2.45 -13.81
C LEU A 14 -0.87 -1.38 -12.72
N PHE A 15 -0.79 -1.80 -11.45
CA PHE A 15 -0.66 -0.87 -10.33
C PHE A 15 0.73 -0.21 -10.26
N ILE A 16 1.79 -0.94 -10.62
CA ILE A 16 3.15 -0.38 -10.72
C ILE A 16 3.23 0.67 -11.82
N ASP A 17 2.70 0.38 -13.02
CA ASP A 17 2.65 1.33 -14.13
C ASP A 17 1.83 2.58 -13.76
N ALA A 18 0.67 2.39 -13.11
CA ALA A 18 -0.15 3.50 -12.63
C ALA A 18 0.57 4.36 -11.59
N LEU A 19 1.31 3.74 -10.67
CA LEU A 19 2.13 4.46 -9.69
C LEU A 19 3.22 5.29 -10.38
N GLN A 20 3.94 4.70 -11.34
CA GLN A 20 4.99 5.40 -12.08
C GLN A 20 4.44 6.59 -12.86
N MET A 21 3.36 6.41 -13.63
CA MET A 21 2.72 7.50 -14.36
C MET A 21 2.23 8.61 -13.42
N THR A 22 1.67 8.23 -12.26
CA THR A 22 1.18 9.21 -11.28
C THR A 22 2.34 10.02 -10.68
N LYS A 23 3.48 9.38 -10.39
CA LYS A 23 4.70 10.07 -9.93
C LYS A 23 5.25 11.01 -11.00
N GLU A 24 5.32 10.57 -12.25
CA GLU A 24 5.81 11.39 -13.36
C GLU A 24 4.91 12.62 -13.63
N LEU A 25 3.59 12.45 -13.55
CA LEU A 25 2.63 13.52 -13.86
C LEU A 25 2.40 14.49 -12.71
N LEU A 26 2.36 14.02 -11.46
CA LEU A 26 1.90 14.80 -10.31
C LEU A 26 3.00 15.04 -9.26
N GLY A 27 4.14 14.35 -9.38
CA GLY A 27 5.24 14.38 -8.43
C GLY A 27 5.06 13.42 -7.26
N ASP A 28 6.18 13.01 -6.66
CA ASP A 28 6.24 11.93 -5.65
C ASP A 28 5.42 12.18 -4.37
N ARG A 29 5.11 13.43 -4.06
CA ARG A 29 4.38 13.82 -2.83
C ARG A 29 2.89 14.11 -3.07
N HIS A 30 2.38 13.84 -4.26
CA HIS A 30 0.97 14.08 -4.54
C HIS A 30 0.09 13.06 -3.81
N PRO A 31 -1.07 13.46 -3.22
CA PRO A 31 -1.99 12.53 -2.55
C PRO A 31 -2.41 11.32 -3.41
N SER A 32 -2.48 11.48 -4.74
CA SER A 32 -2.76 10.37 -5.66
C SER A 32 -1.64 9.31 -5.73
N VAL A 33 -0.38 9.71 -5.51
CA VAL A 33 0.73 8.76 -5.36
C VAL A 33 0.50 7.93 -4.10
N ALA A 34 0.09 8.55 -2.99
CA ALA A 34 -0.24 7.83 -1.76
C ALA A 34 -1.40 6.85 -1.93
N THR A 35 -2.46 7.23 -2.66
CA THR A 35 -3.55 6.29 -2.99
C THR A 35 -3.06 5.11 -3.81
N SER A 36 -2.18 5.35 -4.79
CA SER A 36 -1.62 4.27 -5.62
C SER A 36 -0.72 3.32 -4.82
N LEU A 37 0.11 3.87 -3.93
CA LEU A 37 0.93 3.11 -2.99
C LEU A 37 0.06 2.29 -2.03
N HIS A 38 -1.00 2.88 -1.48
CA HIS A 38 -1.93 2.15 -0.60
C HIS A 38 -2.56 0.94 -1.30
N ASN A 39 -3.01 1.11 -2.54
CA ASN A 39 -3.60 0.02 -3.32
C ASN A 39 -2.60 -1.12 -3.59
N LEU A 40 -1.35 -0.79 -3.92
CA LEU A 40 -0.28 -1.79 -4.03
C LEU A 40 -0.03 -2.51 -2.70
N GLY A 41 0.03 -1.76 -1.61
CA GLY A 41 0.18 -2.31 -0.27
C GLY A 41 -0.91 -3.32 0.08
N THR A 42 -2.18 -2.98 -0.19
CA THR A 42 -3.32 -3.89 0.01
C THR A 42 -3.23 -5.13 -0.87
N LEU A 43 -2.82 -4.98 -2.14
CA LEU A 43 -2.61 -6.11 -3.05
C LEU A 43 -1.58 -7.09 -2.50
N TYR A 44 -0.46 -6.61 -1.98
CA TYR A 44 0.57 -7.45 -1.36
C TYR A 44 0.10 -8.09 -0.05
N TYR A 45 -0.67 -7.35 0.76
CA TYR A 45 -1.27 -7.88 1.99
C TYR A 45 -2.19 -9.09 1.70
N GLN A 46 -3.02 -8.99 0.66
CA GLN A 46 -3.92 -10.08 0.22
C GLN A 46 -3.17 -11.31 -0.30
N GLN A 47 -1.91 -11.15 -0.70
CA GLN A 47 -1.03 -12.24 -1.12
C GLN A 47 -0.12 -12.73 0.02
N SER A 48 -0.35 -12.30 1.27
CA SER A 48 0.51 -12.59 2.43
C SER A 48 1.98 -12.14 2.27
N LYS A 49 2.24 -11.20 1.35
CA LYS A 49 3.56 -10.60 1.12
C LYS A 49 3.73 -9.38 2.06
N TYR A 50 3.74 -9.65 3.36
CA TYR A 50 3.60 -8.62 4.40
C TYR A 50 4.71 -7.56 4.40
N SER A 51 5.97 -7.94 4.15
CA SER A 51 7.07 -6.98 4.08
C SER A 51 6.91 -5.96 2.94
N GLN A 52 6.48 -6.42 1.76
CA GLN A 52 6.21 -5.54 0.62
C GLN A 52 4.99 -4.65 0.92
N ALA A 53 3.94 -5.21 1.50
CA ALA A 53 2.76 -4.46 1.91
C ALA A 53 3.11 -3.32 2.87
N GLN A 54 3.95 -3.60 3.88
CA GLN A 54 4.41 -2.61 4.85
C GLN A 54 5.11 -1.43 4.18
N GLU A 55 6.05 -1.72 3.28
CA GLU A 55 6.84 -0.69 2.58
C GLU A 55 5.93 0.30 1.83
N PHE A 56 4.98 -0.21 1.06
CA PHE A 56 4.08 0.62 0.27
C PHE A 56 3.11 1.44 1.13
N ILE A 57 2.53 0.83 2.19
CA ILE A 57 1.59 1.55 3.06
C ILE A 57 2.32 2.60 3.90
N SER A 58 3.55 2.33 4.35
CA SER A 58 4.38 3.34 5.04
C SER A 58 4.66 4.55 4.15
N GLN A 59 5.06 4.35 2.89
CA GLN A 59 5.25 5.46 1.94
C GLN A 59 3.96 6.26 1.71
N ALA A 60 2.79 5.60 1.66
CA ALA A 60 1.51 6.29 1.53
C ALA A 60 1.22 7.21 2.73
N VAL A 61 1.50 6.74 3.96
CA VAL A 61 1.34 7.53 5.19
C VAL A 61 2.29 8.73 5.20
N GLU A 62 3.56 8.54 4.83
CA GLU A 62 4.55 9.62 4.77
C GLU A 62 4.13 10.78 3.85
N ILE A 63 3.41 10.47 2.77
CA ILE A 63 2.87 11.47 1.85
C ILE A 63 1.62 12.13 2.40
N LEU A 64 0.68 11.36 2.96
CA LEU A 64 -0.63 11.88 3.38
C LEU A 64 -0.58 12.63 4.71
N LEU A 65 0.17 12.11 5.68
CA LEU A 65 0.21 12.63 7.04
C LEU A 65 0.49 14.15 7.11
N PRO A 66 1.51 14.71 6.42
CA PRO A 66 1.76 16.15 6.46
C PRO A 66 0.74 16.99 5.69
N VAL A 67 -0.04 16.40 4.78
CA VAL A 67 -0.99 17.11 3.90
C VAL A 67 -2.38 17.22 4.54
N VAL A 68 -2.88 16.12 5.12
CA VAL A 68 -4.25 16.03 5.64
C VAL A 68 -4.33 15.83 7.14
N GLY A 69 -3.19 15.54 7.80
CA GLY A 69 -3.12 15.27 9.23
C GLY A 69 -3.53 13.86 9.62
N GLU A 70 -3.21 13.49 10.87
CA GLU A 70 -3.40 12.14 11.40
C GLU A 70 -4.86 11.70 11.45
N GLN A 71 -5.79 12.61 11.74
CA GLN A 71 -7.21 12.31 11.89
C GLN A 71 -7.94 12.05 10.57
N HIS A 72 -7.26 12.22 9.43
CA HIS A 72 -7.86 11.96 8.13
C HIS A 72 -8.14 10.46 7.95
N PRO A 73 -9.34 10.06 7.45
CA PRO A 73 -9.71 8.66 7.30
C PRO A 73 -8.68 7.80 6.56
N ASN A 74 -8.10 8.30 5.47
CA ASN A 74 -7.08 7.56 4.71
C ASN A 74 -5.79 7.30 5.51
N VAL A 75 -5.41 8.21 6.42
CA VAL A 75 -4.25 8.02 7.29
C VAL A 75 -4.59 6.97 8.35
N GLN A 76 -5.75 7.08 8.99
CA GLN A 76 -6.23 6.11 9.96
C GLN A 76 -6.35 4.69 9.38
N ILE A 77 -6.91 4.55 8.18
CA ILE A 77 -6.99 3.26 7.48
C ILE A 77 -5.58 2.70 7.21
N SER A 78 -4.66 3.53 6.74
CA SER A 78 -3.29 3.09 6.46
C SER A 78 -2.54 2.66 7.72
N LEU A 79 -2.71 3.40 8.83
CA LEU A 79 -2.15 3.04 10.14
C LEU A 79 -2.75 1.72 10.66
N TRP A 80 -4.07 1.52 10.48
CA TRP A 80 -4.72 0.25 10.81
C TRP A 80 -4.11 -0.92 10.02
N TYR A 81 -3.91 -0.76 8.70
CA TYR A 81 -3.25 -1.80 7.91
C TYR A 81 -1.81 -2.07 8.36
N LEU A 82 -1.05 -1.05 8.74
CA LEU A 82 0.32 -1.22 9.24
C LEU A 82 0.35 -2.04 10.53
N ASP A 83 -0.57 -1.77 11.47
CA ASP A 83 -0.70 -2.56 12.69
C ASP A 83 -1.01 -4.03 12.37
N GLN A 84 -1.99 -4.29 11.48
CA GLN A 84 -2.34 -5.66 11.08
C GLN A 84 -1.18 -6.39 10.38
N ILE A 85 -0.43 -5.68 9.53
CA ILE A 85 0.76 -6.23 8.88
C ILE A 85 1.83 -6.58 9.91
N GLN A 86 2.07 -5.74 10.91
CA GLN A 86 3.05 -6.00 11.96
C GLN A 86 2.66 -7.22 12.79
N GLN A 87 1.39 -7.37 13.18
CA GLN A 87 0.93 -8.58 13.86
C GLN A 87 1.14 -9.83 13.01
N ALA A 88 0.79 -9.78 11.71
CA ALA A 88 0.95 -10.92 10.81
C ALA A 88 2.42 -11.33 10.61
N ILE A 89 3.36 -10.37 10.59
CA ILE A 89 4.80 -10.66 10.53
C ILE A 89 5.26 -11.35 11.82
N LEU A 90 4.88 -10.83 12.99
CA LEU A 90 5.23 -11.43 14.27
C LEU A 90 4.71 -12.87 14.42
N GLU A 91 3.50 -13.13 13.92
CA GLU A 91 2.89 -14.46 13.91
C GLU A 91 3.58 -15.43 12.93
N GLN A 92 4.16 -14.95 11.83
CA GLN A 92 4.94 -15.79 10.91
C GLN A 92 6.32 -16.17 11.45
N ASP A 93 6.91 -15.33 12.31
CA ASP A 93 8.24 -15.50 12.88
C ASP A 93 8.26 -16.25 14.24
N SER A 94 7.09 -16.65 14.76
CA SER A 94 6.89 -17.37 16.03
C SER A 94 6.80 -18.89 15.86
#